data_AF-A0A9X2F5W0-F1
#
_entry.id   AF-A0A9X2F5W0-F1
#
_cell.length_a   1.000
_cell.length_b   1.000
_cell.length_c   1.000
_cell.angle_alpha   90.00
_cell.angle_beta   90.00
_cell.angle_gamma   90.00
#
_symmetry.space_group_name_H-M   'P 1'
#
loop_
_entity.id
_entity.type
_entity.pdbx_description
1 polymer ?
#
loop_
_entity_poly.entity_id
_entity_poly.type
_entity_poly.pdbx_seq_one_letter_code
_entity_poly.pdbx_strand_id
1 'polypeptide(L)'
;MLEKKLIQVGEFIKLGFDSVLTIAKVIAKSGFNVKLTPASQARCSILGNGPSLKQSLENHLAFIKSTEMVCVNNFTHSSYFVQLKPQSYALLDPAFFMYDGVTFVREDIGITLTAFSKVDWPMNVFIPMEAKKSAYLSNIFQQNANLKPVYYNYTVIQGFSWFRHWLFKKNLGMQQSQNILAVSIFLSLNRGFKETFVFGADHSWHEQLTVVDNNDLVRKDVHFYDEKEVKATTIIDVVHNQSSRMSDQFMSLSKAFYSYEVLETYAKHLNLKVYNASAKSYIDAFERIRLS
;
A
#
# COMPACT_ATOMS: atom_id res chain seq x y z
N MET A 1 15.64 10.43 -36.09
CA MET A 1 15.58 11.77 -35.46
C MET A 1 14.15 12.33 -35.41
N LEU A 2 13.38 12.24 -36.50
CA LEU A 2 11.97 12.68 -36.55
C LEU A 2 11.05 11.88 -35.59
N GLU A 3 11.15 10.55 -35.59
CA GLU A 3 10.35 9.67 -34.74
C GLU A 3 10.54 9.96 -33.24
N LYS A 4 11.78 10.12 -32.77
CA LYS A 4 12.09 10.52 -31.39
C LYS A 4 11.42 11.86 -31.02
N LYS A 5 11.41 12.83 -31.93
CA LYS A 5 10.72 14.12 -31.69
C LYS A 5 9.21 13.94 -31.63
N LEU A 6 8.63 13.12 -32.51
CA LEU A 6 7.20 12.81 -32.47
C LEU A 6 6.78 12.13 -31.17
N ILE A 7 7.59 11.18 -30.67
CA ILE A 7 7.37 10.53 -29.38
C ILE A 7 7.39 11.57 -28.25
N GLN A 8 8.41 12.44 -28.21
CA GLN A 8 8.53 13.48 -27.18
C GLN A 8 7.35 14.47 -27.21
N VAL A 9 6.91 14.88 -28.40
CA VAL A 9 5.73 15.76 -28.55
C VAL A 9 4.47 15.03 -28.07
N GLY A 10 4.29 13.76 -28.45
CA GLY A 10 3.17 12.93 -28.00
C GLY A 10 3.14 12.77 -26.48
N GLU A 11 4.29 12.50 -25.85
CA GLU A 11 4.43 12.42 -24.39
C GLU A 11 4.08 13.75 -23.72
N PHE A 12 4.54 14.88 -24.27
CA PHE A 12 4.23 16.20 -23.72
C PHE A 12 2.72 16.50 -23.77
N ILE A 13 2.07 16.23 -24.92
CA ILE A 13 0.63 16.41 -25.09
C ILE A 13 -0.14 15.53 -24.09
N LYS A 14 0.26 14.25 -23.98
CA LYS A 14 -0.34 13.32 -23.03
C LYS A 14 -0.23 13.83 -21.59
N LEU A 15 0.96 14.26 -21.17
CA LEU A 15 1.18 14.81 -19.82
C LEU A 15 0.33 16.06 -19.55
N GLY A 16 0.15 16.92 -20.56
CA GLY A 16 -0.74 18.08 -20.49
C GLY A 16 -2.20 17.67 -20.26
N PHE A 17 -2.71 16.76 -21.09
CA PHE A 17 -4.06 16.22 -20.95
C PHE A 17 -4.29 15.52 -19.60
N ASP A 18 -3.36 14.65 -19.19
CA ASP A 18 -3.41 13.95 -17.90
C ASP A 18 -3.42 14.92 -16.72
N SER A 19 -2.72 16.05 -16.82
CA SER A 19 -2.71 17.10 -15.79
C SER A 19 -4.09 17.76 -15.68
N VAL A 20 -4.73 18.10 -16.80
CA VAL A 20 -6.09 18.67 -16.82
C VAL A 20 -7.11 17.68 -16.25
N LEU A 21 -7.09 16.42 -16.69
CA LEU A 21 -7.96 15.39 -16.14
C LEU A 21 -7.73 15.18 -14.64
N THR A 22 -6.48 15.28 -14.18
CA THR A 22 -6.15 15.18 -12.76
C THR A 22 -6.78 16.31 -11.96
N ILE A 23 -6.78 17.55 -12.46
CA ILE A 23 -7.45 18.67 -11.79
C ILE A 23 -8.95 18.36 -11.62
N ALA A 24 -9.62 17.88 -12.67
CA ALA A 24 -11.03 17.49 -12.60
C ALA A 24 -11.27 16.38 -11.57
N LYS A 25 -10.40 15.35 -11.53
CA LYS A 25 -10.47 14.27 -10.53
C LYS A 25 -10.30 14.79 -9.10
N VAL A 26 -9.35 15.71 -8.88
CA VAL A 26 -9.10 16.31 -7.55
C VAL A 26 -10.31 17.08 -7.07
N ILE A 27 -10.90 17.93 -7.93
CA ILE A 27 -12.11 18.69 -7.61
C ILE A 27 -13.28 17.76 -7.27
N ALA A 28 -13.45 16.67 -8.03
CA ALA A 28 -14.57 15.77 -7.85
C ALA A 28 -14.43 14.80 -6.66
N LYS A 29 -13.21 14.35 -6.35
CA LYS A 29 -12.99 13.22 -5.43
C LYS A 29 -12.21 13.56 -4.15
N SER A 30 -11.39 14.60 -4.14
CA SER A 30 -10.45 14.83 -3.05
C SER A 30 -11.01 15.73 -1.95
N GLY A 31 -10.71 15.41 -0.70
CA GLY A 31 -10.93 16.32 0.43
C GLY A 31 -9.80 17.33 0.55
N PHE A 32 -10.11 18.63 0.51
CA PHE A 32 -9.12 19.71 0.48
C PHE A 32 -8.44 20.03 1.82
N ASN A 33 -8.95 19.50 2.93
CA ASN A 33 -8.44 19.76 4.29
C ASN A 33 -8.02 18.48 5.04
N VAL A 34 -7.63 17.45 4.28
CA VAL A 34 -7.23 16.15 4.84
C VAL A 34 -5.77 16.20 5.28
N LYS A 35 -5.55 16.33 6.60
CA LYS A 35 -4.21 16.39 7.19
C LYS A 35 -3.77 15.02 7.69
N LEU A 36 -2.53 14.65 7.37
CA LEU A 36 -1.88 13.48 7.95
C LEU A 36 -1.26 13.85 9.30
N THR A 37 -1.21 12.90 10.22
CA THR A 37 -0.45 13.02 11.46
C THR A 37 1.04 13.07 11.13
N PRO A 38 1.83 14.06 11.59
CA PRO A 38 3.26 14.12 11.30
C PRO A 38 4.03 12.91 11.87
N ALA A 39 5.24 12.70 11.39
CA ALA A 39 6.16 11.71 11.95
C ALA A 39 6.46 12.02 13.42
N SER A 40 6.42 11.01 14.29
CA SER A 40 6.82 11.15 15.70
C SER A 40 8.31 10.89 15.92
N GLN A 41 8.94 10.21 14.96
CA GLN A 41 10.36 9.87 14.95
C GLN A 41 10.98 10.19 13.60
N ALA A 42 12.32 10.20 13.53
CA ALA A 42 13.03 10.40 12.27
C ALA A 42 12.91 9.19 11.32
N ARG A 43 12.74 7.98 11.89
CA ARG A 43 12.77 6.71 11.15
C ARG A 43 11.45 5.98 11.30
N CYS A 44 10.98 5.35 10.23
CA CYS A 44 9.86 4.40 10.29
C CYS A 44 10.19 3.07 9.64
N SER A 45 9.59 2.00 10.18
CA SER A 45 9.59 0.67 9.57
C SER A 45 8.17 0.34 9.09
N ILE A 46 8.03 0.13 7.78
CA ILE A 46 6.81 -0.37 7.17
C ILE A 46 6.92 -1.89 7.09
N LEU A 47 5.98 -2.58 7.73
CA LEU A 47 5.92 -4.03 7.74
C LEU A 47 4.85 -4.48 6.75
N GLY A 48 5.30 -4.91 5.56
CA GLY A 48 4.45 -5.57 4.56
C GLY A 48 4.03 -6.97 5.01
N ASN A 49 3.31 -7.70 4.17
CA ASN A 49 2.82 -9.04 4.51
C ASN A 49 3.51 -10.17 3.71
N GLY A 50 4.57 -9.85 2.98
CA GLY A 50 5.32 -10.84 2.19
C GLY A 50 6.08 -11.84 3.09
N PRO A 51 6.31 -13.08 2.61
CA PRO A 51 6.88 -14.15 3.44
C PRO A 51 8.22 -13.81 4.11
N SER A 52 9.07 -13.01 3.46
CA SER A 52 10.36 -12.61 4.01
C SER A 52 10.28 -11.76 5.29
N LEU A 53 9.10 -11.24 5.64
CA LEU A 53 8.91 -10.50 6.88
C LEU A 53 9.23 -11.34 8.11
N LYS A 54 8.91 -12.64 8.09
CA LYS A 54 9.19 -13.53 9.23
C LYS A 54 10.68 -13.52 9.60
N GLN A 55 11.54 -13.70 8.60
CA GLN A 55 13.00 -13.61 8.76
C GLN A 55 13.44 -12.24 9.28
N SER A 56 12.75 -11.17 8.87
CA SER A 56 13.08 -9.80 9.27
C SER A 56 12.72 -9.55 10.74
N LEU A 57 11.57 -10.08 11.18
CA LEU A 57 11.13 -10.02 12.58
C LEU A 57 12.00 -10.87 13.50
N GLU A 58 12.51 -12.00 13.02
CA GLU A 58 13.43 -12.85 13.81
C GLU A 58 14.82 -12.21 13.96
N ASN A 59 15.37 -11.61 12.89
CA ASN A 59 16.76 -11.12 12.89
C ASN A 59 16.90 -9.63 13.27
N HIS A 60 15.87 -8.82 13.06
CA HIS A 60 15.97 -7.36 13.16
C HIS A 60 14.91 -6.74 14.08
N LEU A 61 14.33 -7.52 15.00
CA LEU A 61 13.27 -7.07 15.91
C LEU A 61 13.64 -5.81 16.69
N ALA A 62 14.87 -5.77 17.22
CA ALA A 62 15.36 -4.65 18.03
C ALA A 62 15.39 -3.34 17.22
N PHE A 63 15.87 -3.39 15.98
CA PHE A 63 15.86 -2.25 15.08
C PHE A 63 14.43 -1.82 14.76
N ILE A 64 13.55 -2.75 14.38
CA ILE A 64 12.16 -2.46 14.05
C ILE A 64 11.46 -1.75 15.22
N LYS A 65 11.63 -2.25 16.45
CA LYS A 65 11.09 -1.64 17.68
C LYS A 65 11.68 -0.26 18.01
N SER A 66 12.87 0.07 17.48
CA SER A 66 13.50 1.39 17.65
C SER A 66 12.96 2.46 16.71
N THR A 67 12.08 2.09 15.77
CA THR A 67 11.46 3.00 14.78
C THR A 67 9.96 3.14 15.01
N GLU A 68 9.35 4.14 14.38
CA GLU A 68 7.89 4.17 14.30
C GLU A 68 7.40 3.08 13.34
N MET A 69 6.49 2.21 13.77
CA MET A 69 6.03 1.07 12.99
C MET A 69 4.72 1.36 12.27
N VAL A 70 4.68 0.99 10.99
CA VAL A 70 3.48 0.99 10.15
C VAL A 70 3.17 -0.46 9.73
N CYS A 71 2.09 -1.03 10.26
CA CYS A 71 1.57 -2.33 9.84
C CYS A 71 0.47 -2.17 8.79
N VAL A 72 0.19 -3.21 8.00
CA VAL A 72 -0.70 -3.10 6.84
C VAL A 72 -1.64 -4.30 6.65
N ASN A 73 -2.81 -4.05 6.07
CA ASN A 73 -3.79 -5.07 5.68
C ASN A 73 -4.07 -6.12 6.78
N ASN A 74 -3.74 -7.39 6.57
CA ASN A 74 -4.03 -8.51 7.47
C ASN A 74 -2.88 -8.82 8.46
N PHE A 75 -1.96 -7.88 8.70
CA PHE A 75 -0.87 -8.07 9.67
C PHE A 75 -1.37 -8.49 11.07
N THR A 76 -2.57 -8.07 11.46
CA THR A 76 -3.27 -8.49 12.69
C THR A 76 -3.45 -10.00 12.86
N HIS A 77 -3.33 -10.78 11.79
CA HIS A 77 -3.40 -12.25 11.83
C HIS A 77 -2.19 -12.85 12.54
N SER A 78 -1.09 -12.11 12.61
CA SER A 78 0.11 -12.53 13.31
C SER A 78 0.07 -12.18 14.80
N SER A 79 0.61 -13.08 15.63
CA SER A 79 0.85 -12.79 17.06
C SER A 79 1.82 -11.60 17.27
N TYR A 80 2.64 -11.26 16.26
CA TYR A 80 3.49 -10.07 16.29
C TYR A 80 2.71 -8.76 16.39
N PHE A 81 1.45 -8.71 15.97
CA PHE A 81 0.63 -7.49 16.07
C PHE A 81 0.54 -6.97 17.51
N VAL A 82 0.19 -7.86 18.45
CA VAL A 82 0.07 -7.51 19.87
C VAL A 82 1.44 -7.35 20.54
N GLN A 83 2.47 -8.06 20.07
CA GLN A 83 3.83 -7.95 20.60
C GLN A 83 4.54 -6.65 20.19
N LEU A 84 4.26 -6.14 19.00
CA LEU A 84 4.88 -4.94 18.45
C LEU A 84 4.14 -3.68 18.83
N LYS A 85 2.81 -3.74 19.03
CA LYS A 85 1.96 -2.59 19.34
C LYS A 85 2.23 -1.39 18.39
N PRO A 86 2.01 -1.56 17.07
CA PRO A 86 2.39 -0.54 16.09
C PRO A 86 1.67 0.79 16.34
N GLN A 87 2.39 1.90 16.15
CA GLN A 87 1.83 3.25 16.30
C GLN A 87 0.94 3.65 15.12
N SER A 88 1.11 2.99 13.98
CA SER A 88 0.39 3.27 12.74
C SER A 88 -0.04 1.98 12.04
N TYR A 89 -1.22 2.01 11.43
CA TYR A 89 -1.77 0.94 10.61
C TYR A 89 -2.36 1.52 9.32
N ALA A 90 -2.13 0.92 8.16
CA ALA A 90 -2.68 1.40 6.90
C ALA A 90 -3.53 0.34 6.19
N LEU A 91 -4.70 0.75 5.70
CA LEU A 91 -5.61 -0.08 4.90
C LEU A 91 -5.95 0.63 3.59
N LEU A 92 -6.06 -0.15 2.50
CA LEU A 92 -6.40 0.37 1.17
C LEU A 92 -7.53 -0.40 0.50
N ASP A 93 -7.61 -1.73 0.69
CA ASP A 93 -8.60 -2.57 0.02
C ASP A 93 -10.03 -2.16 0.40
N PRO A 94 -10.89 -1.80 -0.57
CA PRO A 94 -12.30 -1.49 -0.33
C PRO A 94 -13.05 -2.53 0.50
N ALA A 95 -12.65 -3.80 0.46
CA ALA A 95 -13.26 -4.86 1.26
C ALA A 95 -13.25 -4.56 2.77
N PHE A 96 -12.22 -3.87 3.30
CA PHE A 96 -12.20 -3.43 4.70
C PHE A 96 -13.28 -2.40 5.02
N PHE A 97 -13.71 -1.63 4.03
CA PHE A 97 -14.65 -0.51 4.21
C PHE A 97 -16.08 -0.90 3.83
N MET A 98 -16.24 -1.92 2.98
CA MET A 98 -17.53 -2.51 2.62
C MET A 98 -18.01 -3.56 3.63
N TYR A 99 -17.10 -4.10 4.46
CA TYR A 99 -17.45 -5.06 5.50
C TYR A 99 -18.47 -4.49 6.49
N ASP A 100 -19.56 -5.24 6.67
CA ASP A 100 -20.63 -4.93 7.62
C ASP A 100 -20.95 -6.12 8.55
N GLY A 101 -20.31 -7.28 8.33
CA GLY A 101 -20.55 -8.50 9.10
C GLY A 101 -21.89 -9.19 8.81
N VAL A 102 -22.67 -8.71 7.83
CA VAL A 102 -24.00 -9.23 7.50
C VAL A 102 -24.15 -9.48 6.01
N THR A 103 -24.03 -8.45 5.17
CA THR A 103 -24.23 -8.55 3.71
C THR A 103 -22.92 -8.76 2.97
N PHE A 104 -21.83 -8.14 3.43
CA PHE A 104 -20.49 -8.36 2.91
C PHE A 104 -19.62 -8.96 4.02
N VAL A 105 -19.47 -10.28 3.98
CA VAL A 105 -18.72 -11.05 4.96
C VAL A 105 -17.50 -11.67 4.29
N ARG A 106 -16.32 -11.32 4.78
CA ARG A 106 -15.03 -11.93 4.41
C ARG A 106 -14.27 -12.23 5.69
N GLU A 107 -13.93 -13.48 5.92
CA GLU A 107 -13.38 -13.96 7.20
C GLU A 107 -12.09 -13.23 7.57
N ASP A 108 -11.16 -13.11 6.64
CA ASP A 108 -9.86 -12.46 6.85
C ASP A 108 -9.99 -10.98 7.22
N ILE A 109 -10.95 -10.27 6.62
CA ILE A 109 -11.29 -8.89 6.96
C ILE A 109 -11.90 -8.83 8.37
N GLY A 110 -12.86 -9.72 8.66
CA GLY A 110 -13.50 -9.79 9.96
C GLY A 110 -12.51 -10.02 11.10
N ILE A 111 -11.52 -10.90 10.89
CA ILE A 111 -10.41 -11.13 11.83
C ILE A 111 -9.64 -9.83 12.08
N THR A 112 -9.25 -9.13 11.01
CA THR A 112 -8.50 -7.88 11.11
C THR A 112 -9.27 -6.79 11.86
N LEU A 113 -10.52 -6.58 11.50
CA LEU A 113 -11.34 -5.54 12.13
C LEU A 113 -11.71 -5.90 13.59
N THR A 114 -11.93 -7.17 13.89
CA THR A 114 -12.15 -7.64 15.28
C THR A 114 -10.89 -7.44 16.14
N ALA A 115 -9.70 -7.63 15.57
CA ALA A 115 -8.45 -7.38 16.28
C ALA A 115 -8.29 -5.89 16.66
N PHE A 116 -8.77 -4.96 15.82
CA PHE A 116 -8.76 -3.53 16.14
C PHE A 116 -9.57 -3.22 17.40
N SER A 117 -10.72 -3.87 17.60
CA SER A 117 -11.54 -3.69 18.82
C SER A 117 -10.82 -4.10 20.11
N LYS A 118 -9.74 -4.89 20.02
CA LYS A 118 -8.95 -5.37 21.17
C LYS A 118 -7.68 -4.55 21.41
N VAL A 119 -7.42 -3.51 20.62
CA VAL A 119 -6.21 -2.69 20.74
C VAL A 119 -6.26 -1.85 22.01
N ASP A 120 -5.23 -2.01 22.86
CA ASP A 120 -5.09 -1.32 24.15
C ASP A 120 -4.00 -0.23 24.17
N TRP A 121 -3.43 0.11 23.00
CA TRP A 121 -2.38 1.12 22.84
C TRP A 121 -2.76 2.17 21.77
N PRO A 122 -2.29 3.42 21.89
CA PRO A 122 -2.57 4.44 20.88
C PRO A 122 -2.10 4.02 19.48
N MET A 123 -3.01 3.98 18.51
CA MET A 123 -2.71 3.60 17.13
C MET A 123 -3.46 4.48 16.13
N ASN A 124 -2.71 5.08 15.20
CA ASN A 124 -3.29 5.79 14.06
C ASN A 124 -3.70 4.77 12.99
N VAL A 125 -4.93 4.84 12.51
CA VAL A 125 -5.44 3.96 11.44
C VAL A 125 -5.65 4.79 10.18
N PHE A 126 -4.73 4.66 9.25
CA PHE A 126 -4.73 5.34 7.96
C PHE A 126 -5.68 4.65 6.99
N ILE A 127 -6.72 5.38 6.57
CA ILE A 127 -7.78 4.89 5.69
C ILE A 127 -8.14 5.93 4.61
N PRO A 128 -8.55 5.50 3.41
CA PRO A 128 -8.95 6.43 2.37
C PRO A 128 -10.23 7.17 2.75
N MET A 129 -10.43 8.37 2.20
CA MET A 129 -11.62 9.19 2.45
C MET A 129 -12.94 8.46 2.14
N GLU A 130 -12.94 7.56 1.16
CA GLU A 130 -14.08 6.70 0.83
C GLU A 130 -14.54 5.83 2.02
N ALA A 131 -13.63 5.47 2.93
CA ALA A 131 -13.92 4.66 4.11
C ALA A 131 -14.82 5.35 5.14
N LYS A 132 -15.00 6.68 5.05
CA LYS A 132 -15.93 7.44 5.92
C LYS A 132 -17.37 6.95 5.84
N LYS A 133 -17.73 6.27 4.74
CA LYS A 133 -19.08 5.72 4.53
C LYS A 133 -19.30 4.40 5.29
N SER A 134 -18.24 3.78 5.83
CA SER A 134 -18.34 2.53 6.57
C SER A 134 -18.89 2.77 7.96
N ALA A 135 -20.14 2.37 8.20
CA ALA A 135 -20.75 2.40 9.53
C ALA A 135 -20.01 1.47 10.51
N TYR A 136 -19.56 0.31 10.04
CA TYR A 136 -18.85 -0.68 10.84
C TYR A 136 -17.53 -0.14 11.39
N LEU A 137 -16.69 0.44 10.54
CA LEU A 137 -15.45 1.08 10.98
C LEU A 137 -15.69 2.30 11.88
N SER A 138 -16.70 3.10 11.55
CA SER A 138 -17.07 4.24 12.38
C SER A 138 -17.42 3.80 13.80
N ASN A 139 -18.16 2.70 13.94
CA ASN A 139 -18.48 2.10 15.24
C ASN A 139 -17.22 1.59 15.97
N ILE A 140 -16.30 0.90 15.28
CA ILE A 140 -15.01 0.47 15.89
C ILE A 140 -14.25 1.67 16.47
N PHE A 141 -14.13 2.76 15.72
CA PHE A 141 -13.39 3.95 16.19
C PHE A 141 -14.12 4.70 17.31
N GLN A 142 -15.46 4.63 17.38
CA GLN A 142 -16.23 5.22 18.48
C GLN A 142 -16.10 4.39 19.76
N GLN A 143 -16.02 3.07 19.65
CA GLN A 143 -15.95 2.15 20.78
C GLN A 143 -14.53 2.00 21.34
N ASN A 144 -13.49 2.23 20.53
CA ASN A 144 -12.10 2.11 20.98
C ASN A 144 -11.35 3.45 20.87
N ALA A 145 -11.24 4.16 21.99
CA ALA A 145 -10.54 5.44 22.09
C ALA A 145 -9.03 5.38 21.80
N ASN A 146 -8.42 4.19 21.82
CA ASN A 146 -7.03 4.01 21.44
C ASN A 146 -6.81 4.10 19.92
N LEU A 147 -7.87 3.92 19.13
CA LEU A 147 -7.80 3.99 17.68
C LEU A 147 -8.14 5.40 17.20
N LYS A 148 -7.22 5.98 16.43
CA LYS A 148 -7.44 7.28 15.80
C LYS A 148 -7.51 7.12 14.28
N PRO A 149 -8.70 7.29 13.65
CA PRO A 149 -8.78 7.28 12.20
C PRO A 149 -8.05 8.50 11.62
N VAL A 150 -7.14 8.27 10.66
CA VAL A 150 -6.42 9.29 9.91
C VAL A 150 -6.75 9.12 8.43
N TYR A 151 -7.47 10.07 7.86
CA TYR A 151 -7.91 9.96 6.47
C TYR A 151 -6.83 10.40 5.48
N TYR A 152 -6.84 9.82 4.29
CA TYR A 152 -6.03 10.26 3.16
C TYR A 152 -6.83 10.23 1.83
N ASN A 153 -6.38 10.98 0.82
CA ASN A 153 -7.06 11.02 -0.48
C ASN A 153 -6.49 9.95 -1.43
N TYR A 154 -7.29 8.93 -1.76
CA TYR A 154 -6.98 8.01 -2.86
C TYR A 154 -7.53 8.56 -4.20
N THR A 155 -6.99 9.71 -4.62
CA THR A 155 -7.22 10.26 -5.95
C THR A 155 -5.98 10.04 -6.78
N VAL A 156 -6.09 9.30 -7.89
CA VAL A 156 -4.94 9.00 -8.76
C VAL A 156 -4.54 10.24 -9.54
N ILE A 157 -3.30 10.66 -9.33
CA ILE A 157 -2.71 11.87 -9.92
C ILE A 157 -1.74 11.49 -11.04
N GLN A 158 -1.97 12.06 -12.22
CA GLN A 158 -1.16 11.87 -13.42
C GLN A 158 -0.72 13.23 -14.00
N GLY A 159 0.14 13.21 -15.01
CA GLY A 159 0.69 14.42 -15.62
C GLY A 159 2.15 14.71 -15.22
N PHE A 160 2.57 15.97 -15.40
CA PHE A 160 3.96 16.37 -15.20
C PHE A 160 4.45 16.11 -13.77
N SER A 161 5.72 15.69 -13.60
CA SER A 161 6.29 15.33 -12.30
C SER A 161 6.15 16.46 -11.25
N TRP A 162 6.51 17.69 -11.61
CA TRP A 162 6.39 18.85 -10.70
C TRP A 162 4.94 19.07 -10.23
N PHE A 163 3.98 18.90 -11.14
CA PHE A 163 2.55 19.06 -10.86
C PHE A 163 2.05 17.96 -9.94
N ARG A 164 2.43 16.70 -10.23
CA ARG A 164 2.11 15.55 -9.38
C ARG A 164 2.68 15.72 -7.97
N HIS A 165 3.97 16.08 -7.85
CA HIS A 165 4.64 16.26 -6.56
C HIS A 165 3.99 17.37 -5.72
N TRP A 166 3.54 18.46 -6.36
CA TRP A 166 2.81 19.52 -5.67
C TRP A 166 1.49 19.02 -5.07
N LEU A 167 0.70 18.27 -5.85
CA LEU A 167 -0.55 17.66 -5.39
C LEU A 167 -0.31 16.60 -4.30
N PHE A 168 0.72 15.77 -4.47
CA PHE A 168 1.16 14.79 -3.48
C PHE A 168 1.46 15.43 -2.13
N LYS A 169 2.27 16.50 -2.12
CA LYS A 169 2.69 17.20 -0.90
C LYS A 169 1.50 17.84 -0.16
N LYS A 170 0.45 18.21 -0.90
CA LYS A 170 -0.79 18.74 -0.33
C LYS A 170 -1.78 17.65 0.09
N ASN A 171 -1.42 16.37 -0.06
CA ASN A 171 -2.30 15.22 0.18
C ASN A 171 -3.62 15.32 -0.61
N LEU A 172 -3.60 15.93 -1.80
CA LEU A 172 -4.77 16.01 -2.69
C LEU A 172 -4.93 14.78 -3.57
N GLY A 173 -4.00 13.84 -3.46
CA GLY A 173 -4.04 12.57 -4.17
C GLY A 173 -2.66 11.92 -4.12
N MET A 174 -2.53 10.79 -4.80
CA MET A 174 -1.32 9.97 -4.81
C MET A 174 -1.12 9.27 -6.15
N GLN A 175 0.01 8.59 -6.29
CA GLN A 175 0.28 7.72 -7.42
C GLN A 175 -0.72 6.56 -7.48
N GLN A 176 -0.98 6.06 -8.68
CA GLN A 176 -1.74 4.82 -8.83
C GLN A 176 -1.03 3.69 -8.10
N SER A 177 -1.69 3.08 -7.12
CA SER A 177 -1.11 2.03 -6.29
C SER A 177 -1.91 0.74 -6.46
N GLN A 178 -1.24 -0.36 -6.75
CA GLN A 178 -1.86 -1.69 -6.82
C GLN A 178 -1.85 -2.40 -5.46
N ASN A 179 -1.10 -1.87 -4.50
CA ASN A 179 -0.90 -2.49 -3.20
C ASN A 179 -0.79 -1.44 -2.08
N ILE A 180 -1.00 -1.90 -0.85
CA ILE A 180 -0.95 -1.06 0.35
C ILE A 180 0.46 -0.55 0.67
N LEU A 181 1.51 -1.25 0.24
CA LEU A 181 2.88 -0.90 0.55
C LEU A 181 3.29 0.42 -0.13
N ALA A 182 2.92 0.60 -1.40
CA ALA A 182 3.13 1.86 -2.11
C ALA A 182 2.39 3.02 -1.43
N VAL A 183 1.16 2.79 -0.96
CA VAL A 183 0.40 3.79 -0.19
C VAL A 183 1.08 4.09 1.15
N SER A 184 1.60 3.08 1.85
CA SER A 184 2.27 3.26 3.14
C SER A 184 3.58 4.04 3.01
N ILE A 185 4.32 3.85 1.91
CA ILE A 185 5.50 4.65 1.57
C ILE A 185 5.10 6.10 1.27
N PHE A 186 4.07 6.30 0.44
CA PHE A 186 3.53 7.64 0.17
C PHE A 186 3.15 8.39 1.45
N LEU A 187 2.40 7.72 2.33
CA LEU A 187 2.01 8.28 3.62
C LEU A 187 3.25 8.61 4.46
N SER A 188 4.23 7.71 4.53
CA SER A 188 5.47 7.95 5.28
C SER A 188 6.25 9.17 4.77
N LEU A 189 6.36 9.33 3.45
CA LEU A 189 6.98 10.51 2.83
C LEU A 189 6.24 11.80 3.21
N ASN A 190 4.90 11.80 3.11
CA ASN A 190 4.09 12.98 3.43
C ASN A 190 4.02 13.29 4.93
N ARG A 191 4.25 12.29 5.78
CA ARG A 191 4.41 12.48 7.23
C ARG A 191 5.79 13.05 7.60
N GLY A 192 6.76 12.98 6.68
CA GLY A 192 8.06 13.62 6.81
C GLY A 192 9.14 12.77 7.48
N PHE A 193 9.01 11.43 7.48
CA PHE A 193 10.09 10.55 7.96
C PHE A 193 11.35 10.77 7.13
N LYS A 194 12.49 10.94 7.80
CA LYS A 194 13.80 11.11 7.15
C LYS A 194 14.26 9.83 6.45
N GLU A 195 14.00 8.69 7.10
CA GLU A 195 14.33 7.37 6.59
C GLU A 195 13.14 6.43 6.76
N THR A 196 12.68 5.83 5.67
CA THR A 196 11.62 4.81 5.64
C THR A 196 12.22 3.48 5.27
N PHE A 197 12.08 2.47 6.13
CA PHE A 197 12.59 1.12 5.91
C PHE A 197 11.43 0.18 5.60
N VAL A 198 11.55 -0.59 4.53
CA VAL A 198 10.47 -1.46 4.05
C VAL A 198 10.85 -2.93 4.20
N PHE A 199 10.04 -3.67 4.97
CA PHE A 199 10.20 -5.10 5.24
C PHE A 199 9.02 -5.90 4.67
N GLY A 200 9.21 -7.19 4.39
CA GLY A 200 8.14 -8.04 3.84
C GLY A 200 7.64 -7.59 2.48
N ALA A 201 8.49 -6.93 1.69
CA ALA A 201 8.19 -6.41 0.36
C ALA A 201 8.69 -7.35 -0.74
N ASP A 202 8.30 -8.61 -0.66
CA ASP A 202 8.77 -9.68 -1.54
C ASP A 202 8.42 -9.39 -3.00
N HIS A 203 7.17 -9.01 -3.30
CA HIS A 203 6.69 -8.78 -4.67
C HIS A 203 6.92 -9.96 -5.63
N SER A 204 6.94 -11.19 -5.09
CA SER A 204 7.26 -12.42 -5.79
C SER A 204 6.04 -13.17 -6.36
N TRP A 205 4.88 -12.53 -6.48
CA TRP A 205 3.64 -13.19 -6.97
C TRP A 205 3.82 -13.87 -8.34
N HIS A 206 4.67 -13.32 -9.20
CA HIS A 206 4.95 -13.89 -10.51
C HIS A 206 5.62 -15.26 -10.47
N GLU A 207 6.36 -15.57 -9.40
CA GLU A 207 6.94 -16.91 -9.19
C GLU A 207 5.87 -17.97 -8.93
N GLN A 208 4.67 -17.55 -8.50
CA GLN A 208 3.57 -18.43 -8.10
C GLN A 208 2.50 -18.56 -9.18
N LEU A 209 2.70 -17.95 -10.35
CA LEU A 209 1.76 -18.02 -11.47
C LEU A 209 1.99 -19.30 -12.27
N THR A 210 0.91 -20.03 -12.58
CA THR A 210 0.98 -21.25 -13.40
C THR A 210 -0.29 -21.39 -14.23
N VAL A 211 -0.16 -21.92 -15.45
CA VAL A 211 -1.31 -22.34 -16.27
C VAL A 211 -1.46 -23.85 -16.12
N VAL A 212 -2.64 -24.29 -15.70
CA VAL A 212 -2.97 -25.71 -15.53
C VAL A 212 -3.58 -26.30 -16.80
N ASP A 213 -3.75 -27.63 -16.87
CA ASP A 213 -4.14 -28.35 -18.09
C ASP A 213 -5.47 -27.90 -18.73
N ASN A 214 -6.40 -27.37 -17.92
CA ASN A 214 -7.65 -26.81 -18.43
C ASN A 214 -7.51 -25.35 -18.92
N ASN A 215 -6.28 -24.87 -19.05
CA ASN A 215 -5.89 -23.51 -19.46
C ASN A 215 -6.32 -22.39 -18.51
N ASP A 216 -6.67 -22.74 -17.27
CA ASP A 216 -6.91 -21.74 -16.21
C ASP A 216 -5.58 -21.20 -15.67
N LEU A 217 -5.56 -19.90 -15.42
CA LEU A 217 -4.45 -19.25 -14.74
C LEU A 217 -4.67 -19.33 -13.22
N VAL A 218 -3.73 -19.95 -12.51
CA VAL A 218 -3.78 -20.11 -11.05
C VAL A 218 -2.60 -19.40 -10.37
N ARG A 219 -2.79 -19.05 -9.08
CA ARG A 219 -1.74 -18.47 -8.24
C ARG A 219 -1.81 -19.00 -6.81
N LYS A 220 -0.66 -19.18 -6.17
CA LYS A 220 -0.55 -19.33 -4.70
C LYS A 220 -0.23 -17.98 -4.07
N ASP A 221 -1.08 -17.51 -3.15
CA ASP A 221 -0.90 -16.25 -2.42
C ASP A 221 -0.35 -16.49 -1.02
N VAL A 222 0.98 -16.55 -0.89
CA VAL A 222 1.68 -16.85 0.36
C VAL A 222 2.01 -15.58 1.14
N HIS A 223 1.67 -15.56 2.42
CA HIS A 223 1.92 -14.49 3.38
C HIS A 223 2.73 -14.98 4.58
N PHE A 224 3.33 -14.05 5.34
CA PHE A 224 4.20 -14.41 6.47
C PHE A 224 3.49 -15.06 7.67
N TYR A 225 2.17 -14.92 7.75
CA TYR A 225 1.33 -15.47 8.81
C TYR A 225 0.66 -16.80 8.41
N ASP A 226 0.89 -17.31 7.20
CA ASP A 226 0.31 -18.59 6.77
C ASP A 226 1.02 -19.76 7.47
N GLU A 227 0.28 -20.51 8.30
CA GLU A 227 0.80 -21.69 9.02
C GLU A 227 0.69 -22.99 8.21
N LYS A 228 -0.16 -23.00 7.17
CA LYS A 228 -0.46 -24.18 6.34
C LYS A 228 -0.07 -23.93 4.89
N GLU A 229 0.08 -25.01 4.11
CA GLU A 229 0.31 -24.89 2.68
C GLU A 229 -0.86 -24.16 1.99
N VAL A 230 -0.53 -23.10 1.25
CA VAL A 230 -1.50 -22.32 0.48
C VAL A 230 -1.82 -23.06 -0.83
N LYS A 231 -3.11 -23.35 -1.02
CA LYS A 231 -3.61 -23.94 -2.27
C LYS A 231 -3.60 -22.90 -3.38
N ALA A 232 -3.32 -23.35 -4.60
CA ALA A 232 -3.45 -22.50 -5.77
C ALA A 232 -4.94 -22.23 -6.06
N THR A 233 -5.27 -20.99 -6.38
CA THR A 233 -6.63 -20.58 -6.73
C THR A 233 -6.64 -19.96 -8.12
N THR A 234 -7.71 -20.22 -8.88
CA THR A 234 -7.94 -19.58 -10.18
C THR A 234 -8.04 -18.07 -10.01
N ILE A 235 -7.31 -17.33 -10.84
CA ILE A 235 -7.37 -15.87 -10.83
C ILE A 235 -8.53 -15.42 -11.70
N ILE A 236 -9.55 -14.83 -11.09
CA ILE A 236 -10.72 -14.32 -11.80
C ILE A 236 -10.57 -12.81 -11.98
N ASP A 237 -10.79 -12.34 -13.20
CA ASP A 237 -11.06 -10.93 -13.47
C ASP A 237 -12.46 -10.60 -12.95
N VAL A 238 -12.50 -9.89 -11.82
CA VAL A 238 -13.74 -9.53 -11.12
C VAL A 238 -14.63 -8.60 -11.97
N VAL A 239 -14.07 -7.84 -12.92
CA VAL A 239 -14.83 -6.90 -13.77
C VAL A 239 -15.59 -7.66 -14.85
N HIS A 240 -14.94 -8.63 -15.49
CA HIS A 240 -15.50 -9.36 -16.62
C HIS A 240 -16.04 -10.75 -16.23
N ASN A 241 -15.86 -11.15 -14.97
CA ASN A 241 -16.22 -12.46 -14.43
C ASN A 241 -15.68 -13.63 -15.27
N GLN A 242 -14.40 -13.55 -15.67
CA GLN A 242 -13.71 -14.53 -16.51
C GLN A 242 -12.33 -14.84 -15.95
N SER A 243 -11.70 -15.95 -16.37
CA SER A 243 -10.30 -16.23 -16.01
C SER A 243 -9.41 -15.09 -16.47
N SER A 244 -8.61 -14.58 -15.53
CA SER A 244 -7.61 -13.54 -15.82
C SER A 244 -6.54 -14.09 -16.76
N ARG A 245 -6.00 -13.22 -17.62
CA ARG A 245 -4.92 -13.60 -18.53
C ARG A 245 -3.57 -13.30 -17.92
N MET A 246 -2.57 -14.02 -18.42
CA MET A 246 -1.18 -13.80 -18.01
C MET A 246 -0.72 -12.36 -18.31
N SER A 247 -1.13 -11.81 -19.44
CA SER A 247 -0.87 -10.41 -19.80
C SER A 247 -1.40 -9.42 -18.77
N ASP A 248 -2.56 -9.68 -18.18
CA ASP A 248 -3.19 -8.79 -17.20
C ASP A 248 -2.43 -8.83 -15.87
N GLN A 249 -1.94 -10.01 -15.47
CA GLN A 249 -1.09 -10.16 -14.28
C GLN A 249 0.23 -9.39 -14.44
N PHE A 250 0.93 -9.55 -15.57
CA PHE A 250 2.16 -8.80 -15.82
C PHE A 250 1.92 -7.29 -15.97
N MET A 251 0.79 -6.88 -16.56
CA MET A 251 0.39 -5.48 -16.60
C MET A 251 0.13 -4.92 -15.19
N SER A 252 -0.52 -5.70 -14.32
CA SER A 252 -0.74 -5.33 -12.91
C SER A 252 0.59 -5.19 -12.15
N LEU A 253 1.51 -6.14 -12.33
CA LEU A 253 2.85 -6.08 -11.77
C LEU A 253 3.63 -4.86 -12.27
N SER A 254 3.60 -4.59 -13.57
CA SER A 254 4.22 -3.40 -14.16
C SER A 254 3.69 -2.11 -13.51
N LYS A 255 2.36 -1.99 -13.34
CA LYS A 255 1.76 -0.85 -12.64
C LYS A 255 2.21 -0.77 -11.17
N ALA A 256 2.36 -1.90 -10.49
CA ALA A 256 2.83 -1.94 -9.11
C ALA A 256 4.27 -1.44 -8.99
N PHE A 257 5.19 -1.95 -9.82
CA PHE A 257 6.61 -1.55 -9.78
C PHE A 257 6.80 -0.10 -10.21
N TYR A 258 6.11 0.34 -11.26
CA TYR A 258 6.14 1.73 -11.70
C TYR A 258 5.65 2.71 -10.60
N SER A 259 4.74 2.29 -9.73
CA SER A 259 4.33 3.11 -8.59
C SER A 259 5.49 3.39 -7.62
N TYR A 260 6.43 2.46 -7.46
CA TYR A 260 7.63 2.66 -6.64
C TYR A 260 8.63 3.60 -7.29
N GLU A 261 8.81 3.54 -8.62
CA GLU A 261 9.63 4.52 -9.35
C GLU A 261 9.09 5.95 -9.17
N VAL A 262 7.77 6.11 -9.24
CA VAL A 262 7.14 7.41 -8.96
C VAL A 262 7.44 7.87 -7.53
N LEU A 263 7.33 6.98 -6.55
CA LEU A 263 7.63 7.29 -5.16
C LEU A 263 9.10 7.61 -4.90
N GLU A 264 10.01 6.96 -5.62
CA GLU A 264 11.44 7.23 -5.58
C GLU A 264 11.75 8.67 -6.02
N THR A 265 11.21 9.07 -7.18
CA THR A 265 11.39 10.44 -7.68
C THR A 265 10.76 11.47 -6.74
N TYR A 266 9.66 11.11 -6.06
CA TYR A 266 9.02 11.96 -5.08
C TYR A 266 9.83 12.06 -3.78
N ALA A 267 10.40 10.95 -3.29
CA ALA A 267 11.29 10.93 -2.12
C ALA A 267 12.51 11.83 -2.36
N LYS A 268 13.15 11.73 -3.53
CA LYS A 268 14.22 12.65 -3.96
C LYS A 268 13.79 14.10 -3.94
N HIS A 269 12.61 14.42 -4.47
CA HIS A 269 12.07 15.79 -4.46
C HIS A 269 11.86 16.34 -3.04
N LEU A 270 11.52 15.48 -2.08
CA LEU A 270 11.37 15.84 -0.67
C LEU A 270 12.68 15.81 0.13
N ASN A 271 13.79 15.35 -0.47
CA ASN A 271 15.05 15.06 0.22
C ASN A 271 14.85 14.06 1.40
N LEU A 272 14.08 13.01 1.16
CA LEU A 272 13.83 11.91 2.09
C LEU A 272 14.33 10.59 1.49
N LYS A 273 14.60 9.60 2.34
CA LYS A 273 15.11 8.30 1.90
C LYS A 273 14.12 7.18 2.17
N VAL A 274 14.00 6.27 1.20
CA VAL A 274 13.28 5.01 1.32
C VAL A 274 14.28 3.89 1.03
N TYR A 275 14.36 2.93 1.93
CA TYR A 275 15.25 1.77 1.81
C TYR A 275 14.45 0.48 1.73
N ASN A 276 14.86 -0.39 0.82
CA ASN A 276 14.38 -1.76 0.77
C ASN A 276 15.21 -2.63 1.73
N ALA A 277 14.64 -2.95 2.88
CA ALA A 277 15.26 -3.76 3.93
C ALA A 277 14.71 -5.21 3.93
N SER A 278 13.96 -5.60 2.91
CA SER A 278 13.34 -6.93 2.84
C SER A 278 14.37 -8.00 2.49
N ALA A 279 14.26 -9.15 3.16
CA ALA A 279 15.17 -10.28 2.93
C ALA A 279 15.06 -10.80 1.48
N LYS A 280 13.85 -10.80 0.92
CA LYS A 280 13.55 -11.03 -0.48
C LYS A 280 12.76 -9.83 -1.02
N SER A 281 13.06 -9.40 -2.24
CA SER A 281 12.31 -8.34 -2.90
C SER A 281 12.62 -8.28 -4.39
N TYR A 282 11.59 -7.96 -5.16
CA TYR A 282 11.67 -7.55 -6.56
C TYR A 282 11.54 -6.03 -6.77
N ILE A 283 11.38 -5.24 -5.69
CA ILE A 283 11.38 -3.78 -5.79
C ILE A 283 12.81 -3.31 -5.99
N ASP A 284 13.11 -2.75 -7.16
CA ASP A 284 14.40 -2.22 -7.58
C ASP A 284 14.48 -0.69 -7.58
N ALA A 285 13.35 0.00 -7.36
CA ALA A 285 13.30 1.46 -7.29
C ALA A 285 14.08 2.03 -6.09
N PHE A 286 14.13 1.33 -4.95
CA PHE A 286 14.74 1.84 -3.72
C PHE A 286 16.08 1.18 -3.41
N GLU A 287 16.99 1.93 -2.78
CA GLU A 287 18.28 1.41 -2.32
C GLU A 287 18.07 0.20 -1.39
N ARG A 288 18.73 -0.91 -1.72
CA ARG A 288 18.67 -2.13 -0.92
C ARG A 288 19.70 -2.06 0.20
N ILE A 289 19.28 -2.34 1.43
CA ILE A 289 20.16 -2.37 2.58
C ILE A 289 20.09 -3.71 3.30
N ARG A 290 21.15 -4.04 4.04
CA ARG A 290 21.14 -5.12 5.02
C ARG A 290 21.41 -4.50 6.37
N LEU A 291 20.52 -4.74 7.32
CA LEU A 291 20.72 -4.27 8.69
C LEU A 291 21.73 -5.20 9.37
N SER A 292 22.74 -4.59 10.01
CA SER A 292 23.73 -5.26 10.85
C SER A 292 23.16 -5.58 12.22
#